data_AF-A0A965HET2-F1
#
_entry.id   AF-A0A965HET2-F1
#
_cell.length_a   1.000
_cell.length_b   1.000
_cell.length_c   1.000
_cell.angle_alpha   90.00
_cell.angle_beta   90.00
_cell.angle_gamma   90.00
#
_symmetry.space_group_name_H-M   'P 1'
#
loop_
_entity.id
_entity.type
_entity.pdbx_description
1 polymer ?
#
loop_
_entity_poly.entity_id
_entity_poly.type
_entity_poly.pdbx_seq_one_letter_code
_entity_poly.pdbx_strand_id
1 'polypeptide(L)'
;MQKAKKARARVVLPKVSLPHRLARLLMLCLVPQLAFQTHPLLANPTGGTVAAGSALIESTGNTMTITTSDRAVIHWQGFSIGAGETTQFVQPSSSSAVLNRVTSGDASHLLGNLQANGQVYLLNPNGIFIGNGAVINVGSFLATTANIADTDFMKGGNLAFSGATDSAIINQGSITATAGDVMLLARTVKNTETGTISAPQGTVAMAAGTQFYLKKDEIGAMRVEVKPEAVPGFKGETGVDNSGLLQAMRVQLEADGNLYGLAINQQGLVRATGVSRGADGTIVLSAPGGTIRQSGTM
;
A
#
# COMPACT_ATOMS: atom_id res chain seq x y z
N MET A 1 -31.97 16.99 83.83
CA MET A 1 -31.18 16.30 84.88
C MET A 1 -31.35 14.80 84.72
N GLN A 2 -30.39 14.09 84.13
CA GLN A 2 -29.86 12.82 84.66
C GLN A 2 -28.67 12.37 83.80
N LYS A 3 -27.60 12.00 84.50
CA LYS A 3 -26.25 11.81 83.99
C LYS A 3 -26.04 10.36 83.52
N ALA A 4 -25.29 10.25 82.42
CA ALA A 4 -24.27 9.25 82.06
C ALA A 4 -24.20 7.90 82.82
N LYS A 5 -24.05 6.82 82.03
CA LYS A 5 -22.83 5.98 82.08
C LYS A 5 -22.68 5.14 80.81
N LYS A 6 -21.78 5.57 79.92
CA LYS A 6 -21.22 4.74 78.85
C LYS A 6 -20.32 3.67 79.49
N ALA A 7 -20.71 2.40 79.42
CA ALA A 7 -19.83 1.29 79.76
C ALA A 7 -18.85 1.07 78.60
N ARG A 8 -17.57 1.42 78.80
CA ARG A 8 -16.47 1.03 77.92
C ARG A 8 -15.95 -0.33 78.41
N ALA A 9 -16.21 -1.39 77.66
CA ALA A 9 -15.51 -2.66 77.85
C ALA A 9 -14.06 -2.50 77.37
N ARG A 10 -13.10 -2.59 78.28
CA ARG A 10 -11.67 -2.60 77.99
C ARG A 10 -11.21 -4.04 77.88
N VAL A 11 -11.14 -4.57 76.66
CA VAL A 11 -10.51 -5.87 76.41
C VAL A 11 -9.00 -5.66 76.43
N VAL A 12 -8.32 -6.25 77.41
CA VAL A 12 -6.87 -6.35 77.46
C VAL A 12 -6.47 -7.57 76.64
N LEU A 13 -5.88 -7.35 75.47
CA LEU A 13 -5.28 -8.44 74.69
C LEU A 13 -3.96 -8.88 75.34
N PRO A 14 -3.67 -10.18 75.44
CA PRO A 14 -2.37 -10.65 75.92
C PRO A 14 -1.28 -10.27 74.91
N LYS A 15 -0.14 -9.77 75.40
CA LYS A 15 1.06 -9.61 74.58
C LYS A 15 1.64 -10.99 74.28
N VAL A 16 1.31 -11.53 73.11
CA VAL A 16 1.99 -12.70 72.56
C VAL A 16 3.26 -12.22 71.87
N SER A 17 4.42 -12.49 72.47
CA SER A 17 5.73 -12.25 71.84
C SER A 17 6.01 -13.37 70.84
N LEU A 18 5.83 -13.09 69.55
CA LEU A 18 6.16 -14.02 68.48
C LEU A 18 7.69 -14.00 68.22
N PRO A 19 8.38 -15.16 68.17
CA PRO A 19 9.79 -15.20 67.82
C PRO A 19 10.00 -14.76 66.36
N HIS A 20 10.97 -13.86 66.15
CA HIS A 20 11.24 -13.15 64.89
C HIS A 20 11.66 -14.02 63.69
N ARG A 21 11.57 -15.35 63.79
CA ARG A 21 12.02 -16.27 62.73
C ARG A 21 10.89 -16.86 61.87
N LEU A 22 9.62 -16.53 62.15
CA LEU A 22 8.48 -17.01 61.34
C LEU A 22 7.75 -15.90 60.53
N ALA A 23 8.25 -14.67 60.49
CA ALA A 23 7.65 -13.58 59.71
C ALA A 23 8.07 -13.55 58.22
N ARG A 24 8.79 -14.56 57.73
CA ARG A 24 9.31 -14.60 56.35
C ARG A 24 8.60 -15.56 55.40
N LEU A 25 7.51 -16.21 55.83
CA LEU A 25 6.85 -17.25 55.03
C LEU A 25 5.33 -17.05 54.89
N LEU A 26 4.88 -15.80 54.70
CA LEU A 26 3.47 -15.51 54.42
C LEU A 26 3.31 -14.29 53.50
N MET A 27 4.09 -14.27 52.41
CA MET A 27 3.89 -13.32 51.32
C MET A 27 4.13 -14.07 50.00
N LEU A 28 3.25 -15.03 49.68
CA LEU A 28 3.31 -15.74 48.41
C LEU A 28 1.93 -15.74 47.74
N CYS A 29 1.88 -15.00 46.63
CA CYS A 29 0.94 -15.12 45.52
C CYS A 29 -0.52 -14.68 45.73
N LEU A 30 -0.74 -13.36 45.79
CA LEU A 30 -1.88 -12.77 45.07
C LEU A 30 -1.34 -12.17 43.77
N VAL A 31 -1.23 -13.01 42.73
CA VAL A 31 -0.91 -12.55 41.38
C VAL A 31 -2.20 -11.94 40.81
N PRO A 32 -2.28 -10.63 40.54
CA PRO A 32 -3.37 -10.13 39.72
C PRO A 32 -3.16 -10.74 38.34
N GLN A 33 -4.10 -11.58 37.90
CA GLN A 33 -4.18 -11.96 36.49
C GLN A 33 -4.49 -10.67 35.71
N LEU A 34 -3.45 -9.93 35.33
CA LEU A 34 -3.54 -9.03 34.18
C LEU A 34 -3.88 -9.94 33.00
N ALA A 35 -5.17 -10.05 32.69
CA ALA A 35 -5.58 -10.47 31.37
C ALA A 35 -4.97 -9.45 30.41
N PHE A 36 -3.83 -9.80 29.80
CA PHE A 36 -3.39 -9.14 28.59
C PHE A 36 -4.50 -9.38 27.58
N GLN A 37 -5.39 -8.40 27.43
CA GLN A 37 -6.20 -8.30 26.25
C GLN A 37 -5.21 -8.03 25.12
N THR A 38 -4.72 -9.10 24.49
CA THR A 38 -4.05 -9.00 23.20
C THR A 38 -5.14 -8.60 22.22
N HIS A 39 -5.43 -7.31 22.14
CA HIS A 39 -6.08 -6.79 20.95
C HIS A 39 -5.13 -7.13 19.81
N PRO A 40 -5.54 -7.88 18.77
CA PRO A 40 -4.74 -7.98 17.58
C PRO A 40 -4.42 -6.54 17.16
N LEU A 41 -3.14 -6.22 17.05
CA LEU A 41 -2.72 -4.94 16.53
C LEU A 41 -3.23 -4.92 15.09
N LEU A 42 -4.38 -4.28 14.87
CA LEU A 42 -4.99 -4.16 13.55
C LEU A 42 -3.97 -3.44 12.67
N ALA A 43 -3.46 -4.11 11.65
CA ALA A 43 -2.44 -3.61 10.74
C ALA A 43 -3.06 -3.13 9.41
N ASN A 44 -4.28 -2.62 9.48
CA ASN A 44 -4.89 -1.78 8.44
C ASN A 44 -4.22 -0.39 8.43
N PRO A 45 -4.47 0.46 7.42
CA PRO A 45 -3.92 1.82 7.36
C PRO A 45 -4.22 2.64 8.63
N THR A 46 -3.31 3.53 9.00
CA THR A 46 -3.37 4.28 10.27
C THR A 46 -3.16 5.79 10.08
N GLY A 47 -3.79 6.58 10.96
CA GLY A 47 -3.63 8.03 10.97
C GLY A 47 -4.19 8.73 9.73
N GLY A 48 -5.28 8.21 9.15
CA GLY A 48 -5.93 8.78 7.97
C GLY A 48 -6.54 10.16 8.25
N THR A 49 -6.16 11.16 7.46
CA THR A 49 -6.70 12.52 7.47
C THR A 49 -7.11 12.93 6.07
N VAL A 50 -8.37 13.34 5.89
CA VAL A 50 -8.89 13.79 4.58
C VAL A 50 -8.33 15.16 4.25
N ALA A 51 -7.60 15.26 3.13
CA ALA A 51 -6.98 16.50 2.66
C ALA A 51 -7.84 17.21 1.59
N ALA A 52 -8.59 16.45 0.78
CA ALA A 52 -9.51 16.99 -0.22
C ALA A 52 -10.66 16.01 -0.51
N GLY A 53 -11.80 16.53 -0.95
CA GLY A 53 -13.04 15.75 -1.10
C GLY A 53 -13.63 15.33 0.25
N SER A 54 -14.33 14.20 0.29
CA SER A 54 -14.80 13.59 1.53
C SER A 54 -14.44 12.11 1.59
N ALA A 55 -14.15 11.63 2.79
CA ALA A 55 -14.03 10.21 3.07
C ALA A 55 -14.52 9.93 4.50
N LEU A 56 -15.30 8.86 4.65
CA LEU A 56 -15.66 8.26 5.93
C LEU A 56 -14.82 6.99 6.10
N ILE A 57 -14.08 6.89 7.19
CA ILE A 57 -13.18 5.78 7.48
C ILE A 57 -13.72 5.04 8.71
N GLU A 58 -14.11 3.79 8.51
CA GLU A 58 -14.69 2.94 9.54
C GLU A 58 -13.92 1.64 9.63
N SER A 59 -13.86 1.04 10.82
CA SER A 59 -13.17 -0.23 11.04
C SER A 59 -14.03 -1.16 11.89
N THR A 60 -14.28 -2.36 11.39
CA THR A 60 -15.05 -3.40 12.07
C THR A 60 -14.28 -4.71 11.98
N GLY A 61 -13.78 -5.20 13.11
CA GLY A 61 -12.89 -6.36 13.15
C GLY A 61 -11.63 -6.11 12.31
N ASN A 62 -11.33 -7.03 11.39
CA ASN A 62 -10.15 -6.96 10.51
C ASN A 62 -10.39 -6.17 9.21
N THR A 63 -11.57 -5.58 9.05
CA THR A 63 -11.95 -4.85 7.84
C THR A 63 -12.02 -3.35 8.12
N MET A 64 -11.26 -2.57 7.36
CA MET A 64 -11.40 -1.13 7.23
C MET A 64 -12.21 -0.82 5.97
N THR A 65 -13.31 -0.08 6.12
CA THR A 65 -14.14 0.39 5.00
C THR A 65 -13.99 1.91 4.88
N ILE A 66 -13.70 2.37 3.67
CA ILE A 66 -13.48 3.78 3.35
C ILE A 66 -14.47 4.19 2.28
N THR A 67 -15.48 4.97 2.66
CA THR A 67 -16.48 5.50 1.71
C THR A 67 -16.07 6.89 1.27
N THR A 68 -15.86 7.13 -0.02
CA THR A 68 -15.34 8.41 -0.53
C THR A 68 -16.34 9.16 -1.41
N SER A 69 -16.12 10.46 -1.60
CA SER A 69 -16.65 11.20 -2.75
C SER A 69 -16.08 10.68 -4.07
N ASP A 70 -16.56 11.23 -5.19
CA ASP A 70 -16.10 10.86 -6.54
C ASP A 70 -14.58 10.99 -6.69
N ARG A 71 -14.00 12.05 -6.11
CA ARG A 71 -12.56 12.18 -5.93
C ARG A 71 -12.22 12.62 -4.52
N ALA A 72 -11.22 12.00 -3.94
CA ALA A 72 -10.77 12.30 -2.58
C ALA A 72 -9.26 12.12 -2.43
N VAL A 73 -8.67 12.86 -1.50
CA VAL A 73 -7.28 12.70 -1.07
C VAL A 73 -7.26 12.43 0.42
N ILE A 74 -6.57 11.35 0.80
CA ILE A 74 -6.37 10.95 2.18
C ILE A 74 -4.87 10.85 2.44
N HIS A 75 -4.40 11.60 3.42
CA HIS A 75 -3.04 11.46 3.96
C HIS A 75 -3.05 10.44 5.09
N TRP A 76 -2.05 9.57 5.10
CA TRP A 76 -1.93 8.47 6.05
C TRP A 76 -0.58 8.54 6.75
N GLN A 77 -0.58 8.31 8.07
CA GLN A 77 0.67 8.06 8.77
C GLN A 77 1.29 6.76 8.29
N GLY A 78 0.51 5.69 8.14
CA GLY A 78 0.96 4.44 7.53
C GLY A 78 -0.12 3.83 6.67
N PHE A 79 0.25 3.25 5.53
CA PHE A 79 -0.67 2.50 4.67
C PHE A 79 -0.11 1.10 4.45
N SER A 80 -0.43 0.20 5.36
CA SER A 80 -0.14 -1.23 5.29
C SER A 80 -1.43 -1.99 5.52
N ILE A 81 -1.48 -3.24 5.06
CA ILE A 81 -2.62 -4.15 5.26
C ILE A 81 -2.05 -5.49 5.68
N GLY A 82 -2.28 -5.91 6.93
CA GLY A 82 -1.80 -7.18 7.45
C GLY A 82 -2.44 -8.39 6.78
N ALA A 83 -1.78 -9.55 6.90
CA ALA A 83 -2.36 -10.80 6.43
C ALA A 83 -3.67 -11.11 7.18
N GLY A 84 -4.71 -11.49 6.43
CA GLY A 84 -6.06 -11.72 6.98
C GLY A 84 -6.87 -10.43 7.24
N GLU A 85 -6.33 -9.26 6.91
CA GLU A 85 -7.05 -7.98 6.97
C GLU A 85 -7.53 -7.53 5.58
N THR A 86 -8.50 -6.63 5.59
CA THR A 86 -9.08 -6.06 4.38
C THR A 86 -9.23 -4.55 4.51
N THR A 87 -8.66 -3.80 3.57
CA THR A 87 -9.04 -2.41 3.33
C THR A 87 -9.93 -2.34 2.09
N GLN A 88 -11.13 -1.81 2.24
CA GLN A 88 -12.12 -1.71 1.18
C GLN A 88 -12.51 -0.24 0.91
N PHE A 89 -12.34 0.22 -0.32
CA PHE A 89 -12.84 1.51 -0.77
C PHE A 89 -14.20 1.34 -1.44
N VAL A 90 -15.20 2.06 -0.93
CA VAL A 90 -16.55 2.17 -1.51
C VAL A 90 -16.68 3.55 -2.13
N GLN A 91 -16.58 3.60 -3.45
CA GLN A 91 -16.57 4.83 -4.24
C GLN A 91 -17.89 4.96 -5.03
N PRO A 92 -18.28 6.16 -5.48
CA PRO A 92 -19.54 6.32 -6.20
C PRO A 92 -19.65 5.53 -7.51
N SER A 93 -18.53 5.33 -8.22
CA SER A 93 -18.48 4.63 -9.50
C SER A 93 -17.10 4.00 -9.78
N SER A 94 -17.00 3.20 -10.83
CA SER A 94 -15.71 2.66 -11.30
C SER A 94 -14.74 3.72 -11.84
N SER A 95 -15.25 4.89 -12.23
CA SER A 95 -14.44 6.05 -12.65
C SER A 95 -14.02 6.96 -11.51
N SER A 96 -14.59 6.80 -10.31
CA SER A 96 -14.22 7.57 -9.13
C SER A 96 -12.81 7.19 -8.68
N ALA A 97 -12.07 8.13 -8.08
CA ALA A 97 -10.65 7.97 -7.76
C ALA A 97 -10.29 8.49 -6.37
N VAL A 98 -9.56 7.68 -5.60
CA VAL A 98 -9.02 8.08 -4.29
C VAL A 98 -7.49 8.04 -4.32
N LEU A 99 -6.88 9.13 -3.83
CA LEU A 99 -5.43 9.20 -3.61
C LEU A 99 -5.11 8.98 -2.14
N ASN A 100 -4.32 7.95 -1.88
CA ASN A 100 -3.77 7.62 -0.57
C ASN A 100 -2.29 7.99 -0.56
N ARG A 101 -1.93 8.96 0.28
CA ARG A 101 -0.55 9.44 0.43
C ARG A 101 -0.01 9.06 1.79
N VAL A 102 1.07 8.30 1.82
CA VAL A 102 1.81 8.07 3.06
C VAL A 102 2.71 9.27 3.34
N THR A 103 2.63 9.81 4.55
CA THR A 103 3.37 11.00 4.97
C THR A 103 4.44 10.72 6.03
N SER A 104 4.49 9.51 6.59
CA SER A 104 5.58 9.07 7.47
C SER A 104 6.75 8.46 6.69
N GLY A 105 7.74 7.94 7.42
CA GLY A 105 8.94 7.30 6.86
C GLY A 105 8.84 5.80 6.59
N ASP A 106 7.69 5.15 6.84
CA ASP A 106 7.56 3.70 6.70
C ASP A 106 7.09 3.29 5.29
N ALA A 107 7.63 2.17 4.80
CA ALA A 107 7.18 1.53 3.57
C ALA A 107 5.78 0.92 3.72
N SER A 108 5.06 0.83 2.61
CA SER A 108 3.75 0.17 2.57
C SER A 108 3.91 -1.33 2.42
N HIS A 109 3.41 -2.11 3.36
CA HIS A 109 3.36 -3.56 3.29
C HIS A 109 1.91 -4.02 3.09
N LEU A 110 1.58 -4.42 1.86
CA LEU A 110 0.28 -4.95 1.49
C LEU A 110 0.35 -6.47 1.51
N LEU A 111 -0.05 -7.06 2.63
CA LEU A 111 0.01 -8.52 2.88
C LEU A 111 -1.38 -9.16 2.91
N GLY A 112 -2.45 -8.35 3.06
CA GLY A 112 -3.84 -8.78 3.07
C GLY A 112 -4.58 -8.43 1.77
N ASN A 113 -5.82 -7.95 1.93
CA ASN A 113 -6.72 -7.66 0.83
C ASN A 113 -6.94 -6.15 0.67
N LEU A 114 -6.76 -5.64 -0.55
CA LEU A 114 -7.18 -4.30 -0.94
C LEU A 114 -8.29 -4.42 -1.97
N GLN A 115 -9.48 -3.91 -1.64
CA GLN A 115 -10.66 -3.97 -2.49
C GLN A 115 -11.17 -2.59 -2.85
N ALA A 116 -11.59 -2.38 -4.09
CA ALA A 116 -12.28 -1.15 -4.48
C ALA A 116 -13.17 -1.37 -5.71
N ASN A 117 -14.30 -0.68 -5.80
CA ASN A 117 -15.06 -0.63 -7.04
C ASN A 117 -14.50 0.41 -8.04
N GLY A 118 -13.75 1.41 -7.55
CA GLY A 118 -13.14 2.49 -8.36
C GLY A 118 -11.62 2.42 -8.42
N GLN A 119 -11.00 3.57 -8.65
CA GLN A 119 -9.56 3.71 -8.83
C GLN A 119 -8.86 4.05 -7.51
N VAL A 120 -7.81 3.31 -7.18
CA VAL A 120 -6.99 3.52 -5.99
C VAL A 120 -5.58 3.92 -6.39
N TYR A 121 -5.14 5.09 -5.92
CA TYR A 121 -3.79 5.60 -6.08
C TYR A 121 -3.10 5.50 -4.72
N LEU A 122 -1.95 4.82 -4.65
CA LEU A 122 -1.11 4.70 -3.46
C LEU A 122 0.25 5.34 -3.72
N LEU A 123 0.53 6.43 -3.02
CA LEU A 123 1.79 7.17 -3.07
C LEU A 123 2.55 6.91 -1.78
N ASN A 124 3.71 6.25 -1.88
CA ASN A 124 4.61 6.09 -0.73
C ASN A 124 6.08 6.25 -1.17
N PRO A 125 6.75 7.37 -0.83
CA PRO A 125 8.15 7.59 -1.15
C PRO A 125 9.11 6.59 -0.47
N ASN A 126 8.68 5.84 0.54
CA ASN A 126 9.50 4.84 1.22
C ASN A 126 9.41 3.44 0.58
N GLY A 127 8.59 3.29 -0.47
CA GLY A 127 8.43 2.04 -1.20
C GLY A 127 7.12 1.31 -0.88
N ILE A 128 6.78 0.37 -1.76
CA ILE A 128 5.53 -0.39 -1.68
C ILE A 128 5.85 -1.86 -1.96
N PHE A 129 5.54 -2.72 -1.01
CA PHE A 129 5.71 -4.16 -1.09
C PHE A 129 4.34 -4.85 -1.06
N ILE A 130 4.00 -5.57 -2.13
CA ILE A 130 2.82 -6.43 -2.20
C ILE A 130 3.29 -7.86 -1.97
N GLY A 131 2.98 -8.41 -0.81
CA GLY A 131 3.49 -9.70 -0.36
C GLY A 131 2.83 -10.89 -1.05
N ASN A 132 3.48 -12.05 -0.99
CA ASN A 132 2.90 -13.30 -1.48
C ASN A 132 1.60 -13.60 -0.72
N GLY A 133 0.55 -14.00 -1.45
CA GLY A 133 -0.80 -14.21 -0.94
C GLY A 133 -1.65 -12.95 -0.77
N ALA A 134 -1.07 -11.75 -0.93
CA ALA A 134 -1.85 -10.51 -0.95
C ALA A 134 -2.71 -10.42 -2.22
N VAL A 135 -3.91 -9.86 -2.07
CA VAL A 135 -4.88 -9.71 -3.17
C VAL A 135 -5.31 -8.26 -3.27
N ILE A 136 -4.97 -7.63 -4.39
CA ILE A 136 -5.45 -6.30 -4.76
C ILE A 136 -6.47 -6.47 -5.88
N ASN A 137 -7.74 -6.17 -5.60
CA ASN A 137 -8.83 -6.25 -6.56
C ASN A 137 -9.59 -4.92 -6.60
N VAL A 138 -9.35 -4.14 -7.64
CA VAL A 138 -9.83 -2.76 -7.74
C VAL A 138 -10.37 -2.46 -9.14
N GLY A 139 -11.03 -1.31 -9.33
CA GLY A 139 -11.38 -0.83 -10.67
C GLY A 139 -10.13 -0.45 -11.47
N SER A 140 -9.19 0.27 -10.85
CA SER A 140 -7.83 0.52 -11.37
C SER A 140 -6.87 0.74 -10.21
N PHE A 141 -5.59 0.39 -10.40
CA PHE A 141 -4.56 0.54 -9.37
C PHE A 141 -3.38 1.35 -9.87
N LEU A 142 -3.00 2.40 -9.15
CA LEU A 142 -1.72 3.07 -9.34
C LEU A 142 -0.93 3.01 -8.05
N ALA A 143 0.30 2.52 -8.12
CA ALA A 143 1.26 2.59 -7.01
C ALA A 143 2.50 3.36 -7.48
N THR A 144 2.95 4.32 -6.67
CA THR A 144 4.15 5.09 -7.00
C THR A 144 4.97 5.53 -5.79
N THR A 145 6.28 5.65 -5.98
CA THR A 145 7.18 6.33 -5.03
C THR A 145 7.35 7.81 -5.34
N ALA A 146 6.82 8.27 -6.47
CA ALA A 146 6.77 9.67 -6.87
C ALA A 146 5.57 10.39 -6.22
N ASN A 147 5.48 11.69 -6.48
CA ASN A 147 4.51 12.58 -5.89
C ASN A 147 3.78 13.42 -6.96
N ILE A 148 2.52 13.76 -6.69
CA ILE A 148 1.70 14.73 -7.41
C ILE A 148 1.06 15.69 -6.39
N ALA A 149 0.87 16.95 -6.74
CA ALA A 149 0.13 17.88 -5.86
C ALA A 149 -1.34 17.47 -5.73
N ASP A 150 -1.91 17.58 -4.52
CA ASP A 150 -3.32 17.22 -4.27
C ASP A 150 -4.27 18.00 -5.17
N THR A 151 -3.97 19.28 -5.44
CA THR A 151 -4.74 20.12 -6.35
C THR A 151 -4.74 19.61 -7.79
N ASP A 152 -3.61 19.06 -8.24
CA ASP A 152 -3.49 18.55 -9.61
C ASP A 152 -4.12 17.18 -9.74
N PHE A 153 -4.00 16.34 -8.70
CA PHE A 153 -4.84 15.15 -8.58
C PHE A 153 -6.31 15.59 -8.68
N MET A 154 -6.82 16.45 -7.81
CA MET A 154 -8.25 16.81 -7.77
C MET A 154 -8.80 17.42 -9.07
N LYS A 155 -7.97 18.08 -9.91
CA LYS A 155 -8.37 18.54 -11.26
C LYS A 155 -8.60 17.40 -12.25
N GLY A 156 -7.76 16.38 -12.21
CA GLY A 156 -7.89 15.19 -13.08
C GLY A 156 -7.38 15.42 -14.49
N GLY A 157 -7.78 14.55 -15.41
CA GLY A 157 -7.22 14.54 -16.77
C GLY A 157 -5.81 13.95 -16.77
N ASN A 158 -4.87 14.65 -17.41
CA ASN A 158 -3.47 14.22 -17.45
C ASN A 158 -2.81 14.45 -16.10
N LEU A 159 -2.07 13.45 -15.62
CA LEU A 159 -1.42 13.50 -14.30
C LEU A 159 0.09 13.46 -14.49
N ALA A 160 0.80 14.32 -13.76
CA ALA A 160 2.26 14.35 -13.76
C ALA A 160 2.77 14.04 -12.35
N PHE A 161 3.55 12.97 -12.23
CA PHE A 161 4.21 12.57 -11.01
C PHE A 161 5.70 12.87 -11.11
N SER A 162 6.31 13.35 -10.03
CA SER A 162 7.72 13.71 -9.96
C SER A 162 8.30 13.44 -8.59
N GLY A 163 9.62 13.53 -8.46
CA GLY A 163 10.29 13.32 -7.18
C GLY A 163 10.26 11.86 -6.72
N ALA A 164 10.29 10.90 -7.67
CA ALA A 164 10.44 9.50 -7.33
C ALA A 164 11.74 9.28 -6.53
N THR A 165 11.62 8.62 -5.39
CA THR A 165 12.75 8.25 -4.53
C THR A 165 13.46 6.99 -5.03
N ASP A 166 14.55 6.63 -4.35
CA ASP A 166 15.32 5.40 -4.62
C ASP A 166 14.63 4.13 -4.14
N SER A 167 13.46 4.26 -3.51
CA SER A 167 12.66 3.14 -3.04
C SER A 167 12.01 2.39 -4.21
N ALA A 168 11.78 1.10 -3.99
CA ALA A 168 11.23 0.20 -5.00
C ALA A 168 9.74 -0.07 -4.81
N ILE A 169 9.10 -0.51 -5.89
CA ILE A 169 7.82 -1.22 -5.85
C ILE A 169 8.08 -2.67 -6.19
N ILE A 170 7.67 -3.58 -5.31
CA ILE A 170 7.90 -5.02 -5.47
C ILE A 170 6.56 -5.75 -5.31
N ASN A 171 6.15 -6.48 -6.35
CA ASN A 171 4.99 -7.34 -6.34
C ASN A 171 5.38 -8.82 -6.27
N GLN A 172 4.85 -9.50 -5.24
CA GLN A 172 4.86 -10.95 -5.06
C GLN A 172 3.44 -11.52 -4.96
N GLY A 173 2.42 -10.67 -4.92
CA GLY A 173 1.01 -11.04 -4.78
C GLY A 173 0.25 -10.91 -6.11
N SER A 174 -1.08 -10.83 -6.00
CA SER A 174 -1.99 -10.74 -7.13
C SER A 174 -2.62 -9.35 -7.22
N ILE A 175 -2.42 -8.66 -8.34
CA ILE A 175 -3.04 -7.37 -8.63
C ILE A 175 -4.00 -7.54 -9.81
N THR A 176 -5.27 -7.20 -9.62
CA THR A 176 -6.30 -7.23 -10.67
C THR A 176 -7.02 -5.89 -10.75
N ALA A 177 -6.95 -5.27 -11.92
CA ALA A 177 -7.82 -4.17 -12.31
C ALA A 177 -9.00 -4.74 -13.13
N THR A 178 -10.21 -4.55 -12.62
CA THR A 178 -11.44 -5.11 -13.22
C THR A 178 -12.03 -4.23 -14.32
N ALA A 179 -11.75 -2.92 -14.29
CA ALA A 179 -12.36 -1.94 -15.20
C ALA A 179 -11.35 -1.09 -15.98
N GLY A 180 -10.12 -0.92 -15.46
CA GLY A 180 -9.12 -0.06 -16.07
C GLY A 180 -7.71 -0.61 -15.89
N ASP A 181 -6.80 0.24 -15.44
CA ASP A 181 -5.36 0.03 -15.59
C ASP A 181 -4.68 -0.41 -14.28
N VAL A 182 -3.51 -1.04 -14.40
CA VAL A 182 -2.53 -1.17 -13.32
C VAL A 182 -1.24 -0.44 -13.70
N MET A 183 -0.82 0.53 -12.89
CA MET A 183 0.32 1.41 -13.15
C MET A 183 1.27 1.36 -11.95
N LEU A 184 2.47 0.81 -12.13
CA LEU A 184 3.52 0.76 -11.10
C LEU A 184 4.68 1.68 -11.53
N LEU A 185 4.87 2.78 -10.80
CA LEU A 185 5.76 3.88 -11.20
C LEU A 185 6.80 4.17 -10.10
N ALA A 186 8.06 3.83 -10.29
CA ALA A 186 9.12 4.08 -9.30
C ALA A 186 10.49 4.17 -9.99
N ARG A 187 11.60 4.32 -9.26
CA ARG A 187 12.92 4.09 -9.87
C ARG A 187 13.18 2.61 -10.14
N THR A 188 12.68 1.74 -9.28
CA THR A 188 12.79 0.29 -9.44
C THR A 188 11.41 -0.35 -9.29
N VAL A 189 10.99 -1.12 -10.30
CA VAL A 189 9.71 -1.84 -10.28
C VAL A 189 9.99 -3.32 -10.54
N LYS A 190 9.59 -4.18 -9.61
CA LYS A 190 9.80 -5.63 -9.73
C LYS A 190 8.48 -6.39 -9.62
N ASN A 191 8.15 -7.20 -10.61
CA ASN A 191 7.12 -8.23 -10.51
C ASN A 191 7.82 -9.60 -10.47
N THR A 192 7.81 -10.24 -9.31
CA THR A 192 8.56 -11.48 -9.06
C THR A 192 7.85 -12.70 -9.65
N GLU A 193 8.49 -13.87 -9.63
CA GLU A 193 7.95 -15.14 -10.15
C GLU A 193 6.55 -15.49 -9.61
N THR A 194 6.23 -15.13 -8.36
CA THR A 194 4.90 -15.35 -7.77
C THR A 194 3.91 -14.23 -8.08
N GLY A 195 4.40 -13.09 -8.56
CA GLY A 195 3.62 -11.89 -8.81
C GLY A 195 2.76 -12.01 -10.08
N THR A 196 1.48 -11.67 -9.96
CA THR A 196 0.57 -11.57 -11.10
C THR A 196 -0.02 -10.17 -11.18
N ILE A 197 -0.09 -9.63 -12.40
CA ILE A 197 -0.73 -8.35 -12.68
C ILE A 197 -1.67 -8.53 -13.87
N SER A 198 -2.96 -8.27 -13.64
CA SER A 198 -4.02 -8.47 -14.64
C SER A 198 -4.84 -7.20 -14.84
N ALA A 199 -4.97 -6.75 -16.09
CA ALA A 199 -5.89 -5.68 -16.50
C ALA A 199 -6.56 -6.05 -17.84
N PRO A 200 -7.51 -7.01 -17.87
CA PRO A 200 -8.02 -7.61 -19.11
C PRO A 200 -8.63 -6.60 -20.10
N GLN A 201 -9.13 -5.48 -19.59
CA GLN A 201 -9.77 -4.41 -20.37
C GLN A 201 -8.93 -3.12 -20.42
N GLY A 202 -7.72 -3.14 -19.86
CA GLY A 202 -6.89 -1.96 -19.69
C GLY A 202 -5.41 -2.22 -19.94
N THR A 203 -4.59 -1.34 -19.39
CA THR A 203 -3.13 -1.35 -19.54
C THR A 203 -2.49 -1.81 -18.24
N VAL A 204 -1.50 -2.69 -18.35
CA VAL A 204 -0.51 -2.91 -17.30
C VAL A 204 0.75 -2.16 -17.69
N ALA A 205 1.16 -1.19 -16.87
CA ALA A 205 2.42 -0.49 -17.06
C ALA A 205 3.34 -0.64 -15.84
N MET A 206 4.59 -1.01 -16.10
CA MET A 206 5.69 -0.93 -15.13
C MET A 206 6.68 0.09 -15.69
N ALA A 207 6.84 1.21 -14.99
CA ALA A 207 7.67 2.32 -15.45
C ALA A 207 8.75 2.67 -14.42
N ALA A 208 10.00 2.64 -14.87
CA ALA A 208 11.18 2.99 -14.10
C ALA A 208 11.72 4.37 -14.49
N GLY A 209 11.76 5.32 -13.56
CA GLY A 209 12.28 6.67 -13.81
C GLY A 209 12.06 7.64 -12.66
N THR A 210 12.26 8.93 -12.92
CA THR A 210 12.14 10.00 -11.92
C THR A 210 10.87 10.84 -12.05
N GLN A 211 10.34 10.94 -13.27
CA GLN A 211 9.13 11.69 -13.61
C GLN A 211 8.24 10.85 -14.53
N PHE A 212 6.93 10.88 -14.28
CA PHE A 212 5.94 10.09 -15.01
C PHE A 212 4.78 10.97 -15.45
N TYR A 213 4.43 10.90 -16.73
CA TYR A 213 3.30 11.61 -17.30
C TYR A 213 2.25 10.59 -17.76
N LEU A 214 1.08 10.64 -17.14
CA LEU A 214 -0.06 9.79 -17.51
C LEU A 214 -0.98 10.57 -18.44
N LYS A 215 -1.24 9.97 -19.61
CA LYS A 215 -2.18 10.49 -20.59
C LYS A 215 -2.86 9.36 -21.33
N LYS A 216 -4.07 9.60 -21.82
CA LYS A 216 -4.73 8.69 -22.76
C LYS A 216 -4.14 8.88 -24.16
N ASP A 217 -3.97 7.79 -24.89
CA ASP A 217 -3.59 7.80 -26.29
C ASP A 217 -4.80 8.04 -27.21
N GLU A 218 -4.55 8.02 -28.52
CA GLU A 218 -5.58 8.23 -29.55
C GLU A 218 -6.70 7.19 -29.53
N ILE A 219 -6.45 5.99 -28.97
CA ILE A 219 -7.45 4.94 -28.80
C ILE A 219 -8.10 4.95 -27.40
N GLY A 220 -7.77 5.95 -26.57
CA GLY A 220 -8.35 6.18 -25.25
C GLY A 220 -7.73 5.35 -24.13
N ALA A 221 -6.67 4.58 -24.40
CA ALA A 221 -5.98 3.76 -23.42
C ALA A 221 -4.90 4.57 -22.69
N MET A 222 -4.73 4.32 -21.39
CA MET A 222 -3.75 5.04 -20.59
C MET A 222 -2.32 4.65 -20.99
N ARG A 223 -1.45 5.64 -21.13
CA ARG A 223 -0.01 5.46 -21.35
C ARG A 223 0.77 6.23 -20.30
N VAL A 224 1.90 5.66 -19.93
CA VAL A 224 2.93 6.33 -19.15
C VAL A 224 3.97 6.86 -20.11
N GLU A 225 4.42 8.09 -19.91
CA GLU A 225 5.68 8.57 -20.49
C GLU A 225 6.64 8.86 -19.34
N VAL A 226 7.82 8.27 -19.38
CA VAL A 226 8.90 8.56 -18.46
C VAL A 226 9.71 9.71 -19.03
N LYS A 227 10.05 10.70 -18.19
CA LYS A 227 11.04 11.71 -18.56
C LYS A 227 12.32 11.53 -17.73
N PRO A 228 13.49 11.60 -18.37
CA PRO A 228 14.74 11.50 -17.66
C PRO A 228 15.01 12.81 -16.93
N GLU A 229 15.36 12.70 -15.65
CA GLU A 229 16.03 13.76 -14.93
C GLU A 229 17.36 13.18 -14.44
N ALA A 230 18.47 13.79 -14.86
CA ALA A 230 19.78 13.41 -14.36
C ALA A 230 19.84 13.75 -12.87
N VAL A 231 19.90 12.73 -12.01
CA VAL A 231 20.09 12.90 -10.56
C VAL A 231 21.55 12.60 -10.23
N PRO A 232 22.41 13.62 -10.02
CA PRO A 232 23.80 13.41 -9.68
C PRO A 232 23.94 12.59 -8.39
N GLY A 233 24.78 11.55 -8.41
CA GLY A 233 25.07 10.74 -7.22
C GLY A 233 24.14 9.57 -6.96
N PHE A 234 23.14 9.31 -7.82
CA PHE A 234 22.34 8.09 -7.74
C PHE A 234 23.20 6.84 -8.02
N LYS A 235 23.21 5.90 -7.07
CA LYS A 235 23.96 4.62 -7.15
C LYS A 235 23.05 3.39 -7.13
N GLY A 236 21.73 3.58 -7.16
CA GLY A 236 20.76 2.49 -7.14
C GLY A 236 20.57 1.85 -8.52
N GLU A 237 19.92 0.69 -8.54
CA GLU A 237 19.46 0.05 -9.78
C GLU A 237 18.15 0.72 -10.23
N THR A 238 18.14 1.44 -11.35
CA THR A 238 16.89 1.90 -11.98
C THR A 238 16.45 0.87 -13.01
N GLY A 239 15.27 0.28 -12.87
CA GLY A 239 14.89 -0.75 -13.83
C GLY A 239 13.53 -1.37 -13.59
N VAL A 240 13.12 -2.12 -14.60
CA VAL A 240 11.90 -2.92 -14.61
C VAL A 240 12.31 -4.38 -14.68
N ASP A 241 12.06 -5.13 -13.62
CA ASP A 241 12.28 -6.58 -13.58
C ASP A 241 10.91 -7.28 -13.56
N ASN A 242 10.60 -8.07 -14.58
CA ASN A 242 9.43 -8.94 -14.53
C ASN A 242 9.84 -10.41 -14.77
N SER A 243 9.63 -11.22 -13.73
CA SER A 243 9.76 -12.68 -13.73
C SER A 243 8.41 -13.38 -13.55
N GLY A 244 7.35 -12.64 -13.19
CA GLY A 244 5.99 -13.15 -13.02
C GLY A 244 5.12 -13.03 -14.27
N LEU A 245 3.79 -12.97 -14.03
CA LEU A 245 2.79 -12.84 -15.08
C LEU A 245 2.28 -11.41 -15.21
N LEU A 246 2.30 -10.89 -16.44
CA LEU A 246 1.59 -9.67 -16.84
C LEU A 246 0.55 -10.05 -17.91
N GLN A 247 -0.72 -9.74 -17.67
CA GLN A 247 -1.79 -10.01 -18.63
C GLN A 247 -2.71 -8.79 -18.77
N ALA A 248 -2.89 -8.28 -19.98
CA ALA A 248 -3.69 -7.07 -20.20
C ALA A 248 -4.15 -6.93 -21.65
N MET A 249 -4.96 -5.92 -21.94
CA MET A 249 -5.16 -5.48 -23.34
C MET A 249 -3.88 -4.85 -23.90
N ARG A 250 -3.17 -4.08 -23.06
CA ARG A 250 -1.86 -3.52 -23.37
C ARG A 250 -0.88 -3.74 -22.22
N VAL A 251 0.36 -4.12 -22.54
CA VAL A 251 1.45 -4.14 -21.58
C VAL A 251 2.52 -3.15 -22.01
N GLN A 252 2.95 -2.28 -21.08
CA GLN A 252 4.01 -1.29 -21.30
C GLN A 252 5.09 -1.45 -20.22
N LEU A 253 6.29 -1.82 -20.63
CA LEU A 253 7.48 -1.78 -19.79
C LEU A 253 8.35 -0.61 -20.26
N GLU A 254 8.58 0.35 -19.39
CA GLU A 254 9.34 1.56 -19.73
C GLU A 254 10.41 1.83 -18.69
N ALA A 255 11.63 2.15 -19.11
CA ALA A 255 12.71 2.52 -18.21
C ALA A 255 13.53 3.67 -18.81
N ASP A 256 13.67 4.79 -18.10
CA ASP A 256 14.45 5.96 -18.56
C ASP A 256 15.28 6.57 -17.40
N GLY A 257 16.52 6.99 -17.68
CA GLY A 257 17.63 7.16 -16.72
C GLY A 257 19.04 6.86 -17.29
N ASN A 258 20.11 7.08 -16.52
CA ASN A 258 21.50 7.05 -17.01
C ASN A 258 21.97 5.67 -17.58
N LEU A 259 22.91 5.71 -18.53
CA LEU A 259 23.51 4.62 -19.34
C LEU A 259 24.04 3.39 -18.58
N TYR A 260 24.16 3.45 -17.25
CA TYR A 260 24.83 2.42 -16.44
C TYR A 260 23.90 1.60 -15.55
N GLY A 261 22.61 1.98 -15.44
CA GLY A 261 21.67 1.34 -14.51
C GLY A 261 20.38 0.85 -15.14
N LEU A 262 20.00 1.35 -16.32
CA LEU A 262 18.72 1.03 -16.94
C LEU A 262 18.69 -0.34 -17.60
N ALA A 263 17.90 -1.24 -17.01
CA ALA A 263 17.50 -2.47 -17.67
C ALA A 263 16.00 -2.69 -17.57
N ILE A 264 15.41 -3.08 -18.69
CA ILE A 264 14.20 -3.90 -18.66
C ILE A 264 14.67 -5.34 -18.71
N ASN A 265 14.39 -6.11 -17.66
CA ASN A 265 14.67 -7.54 -17.61
C ASN A 265 13.34 -8.31 -17.56
N GLN A 266 12.98 -8.87 -18.71
CA GLN A 266 11.75 -9.59 -18.92
C GLN A 266 12.01 -11.09 -19.05
N GLN A 267 11.83 -11.81 -17.94
CA GLN A 267 12.04 -13.25 -17.82
C GLN A 267 10.72 -14.03 -17.66
N GLY A 268 9.65 -13.34 -17.26
CA GLY A 268 8.35 -13.93 -17.01
C GLY A 268 7.47 -14.10 -18.26
N LEU A 269 6.15 -14.23 -18.03
CA LEU A 269 5.15 -14.30 -19.09
C LEU A 269 4.45 -12.96 -19.23
N VAL A 270 4.43 -12.42 -20.45
CA VAL A 270 3.59 -11.29 -20.83
C VAL A 270 2.54 -11.80 -21.80
N ARG A 271 1.28 -11.42 -21.60
CA ARG A 271 0.19 -11.76 -22.52
C ARG A 271 -0.66 -10.53 -22.79
N ALA A 272 -0.57 -10.01 -24.00
CA ALA A 272 -1.49 -8.96 -24.47
C ALA A 272 -2.69 -9.61 -25.19
N THR A 273 -3.84 -9.65 -24.53
CA THR A 273 -5.09 -10.13 -25.13
C THR A 273 -5.84 -8.94 -25.70
N GLY A 274 -5.74 -8.72 -27.01
CA GLY A 274 -6.61 -7.76 -27.68
C GLY A 274 -8.05 -8.26 -27.60
N VAL A 275 -8.90 -7.62 -26.79
CA VAL A 275 -10.30 -8.02 -26.67
C VAL A 275 -11.18 -6.82 -26.94
N SER A 276 -11.78 -6.80 -28.14
CA SER A 276 -13.07 -6.15 -28.43
C SER A 276 -13.11 -4.69 -28.93
N ARG A 277 -12.10 -4.14 -29.63
CA ARG A 277 -12.26 -2.94 -30.50
C ARG A 277 -11.36 -2.90 -31.74
N GLY A 278 -11.12 -4.04 -32.40
CA GLY A 278 -10.28 -4.07 -33.61
C GLY A 278 -8.83 -3.62 -33.40
N ALA A 279 -8.37 -3.54 -32.15
CA ALA A 279 -6.99 -3.28 -31.78
C ALA A 279 -6.34 -4.60 -31.34
N ASP A 280 -5.23 -4.96 -31.97
CA ASP A 280 -4.41 -6.08 -31.55
C ASP A 280 -3.83 -5.82 -30.15
N GLY A 281 -3.72 -6.88 -29.35
CA GLY A 281 -3.03 -6.79 -28.07
C GLY A 281 -1.62 -6.21 -28.28
N THR A 282 -1.26 -5.16 -27.55
CA THR A 282 0.01 -4.46 -27.76
C THR A 282 0.95 -4.69 -26.58
N ILE A 283 2.18 -5.11 -26.86
CA ILE A 283 3.28 -5.13 -25.89
C ILE A 283 4.31 -4.08 -26.32
N VAL A 284 4.66 -3.15 -25.42
CA VAL A 284 5.66 -2.11 -25.64
C VAL A 284 6.78 -2.27 -24.62
N LEU A 285 8.02 -2.37 -25.10
CA LEU A 285 9.22 -2.29 -24.28
C LEU A 285 10.05 -1.10 -24.77
N SER A 286 10.34 -0.17 -23.86
CA SER A 286 11.10 1.05 -24.19
C SER A 286 12.13 1.33 -23.11
N ALA A 287 13.41 1.32 -23.49
CA ALA A 287 14.48 1.73 -22.59
C ALA A 287 15.45 2.70 -23.29
N PRO A 288 15.05 3.96 -23.54
CA PRO A 288 15.92 4.94 -24.18
C PRO A 288 17.19 5.13 -23.35
N GLY A 289 18.36 4.78 -23.90
CA GLY A 289 19.63 4.84 -23.17
C GLY A 289 19.91 3.68 -22.21
N GLY A 290 19.06 2.65 -22.17
CA GLY A 290 19.22 1.44 -21.38
C GLY A 290 19.37 0.17 -22.22
N THR A 291 19.39 -0.99 -21.55
CA THR A 291 19.37 -2.31 -22.20
C THR A 291 18.04 -3.01 -21.97
N ILE A 292 17.51 -3.68 -22.99
CA ILE A 292 16.37 -4.60 -22.84
C ILE A 292 16.90 -6.03 -22.92
N ARG A 293 16.63 -6.82 -21.87
CA ARG A 293 16.88 -8.26 -21.82
C ARG A 293 15.54 -8.98 -21.81
N GLN A 294 15.27 -9.75 -22.86
CA GLN A 294 14.07 -10.57 -22.99
C GLN A 294 14.49 -12.03 -23.06
N SER A 295 14.05 -12.83 -22.09
CA SER A 295 14.30 -14.28 -22.04
C SER A 295 13.07 -15.10 -21.68
N GLY A 296 11.96 -14.46 -21.33
CA GLY A 296 10.67 -15.09 -21.06
C GLY A 296 9.81 -15.28 -22.31
N THR A 297 8.48 -15.30 -22.12
CA THR A 297 7.50 -15.44 -23.21
C THR A 297 6.66 -14.17 -23.34
N MET A 298 6.33 -13.78 -24.58
CA MET A 298 5.46 -12.65 -24.93
C MET A 298 4.41 -13.10 -25.93
#